data_AF-A0A8X6Y1V2-F1
#
_entry.id   AF-A0A8X6Y1V2-F1
#
_cell.length_a   1.000
_cell.length_b   1.000
_cell.length_c   1.000
_cell.angle_alpha   90.00
_cell.angle_beta   90.00
_cell.angle_gamma   90.00
#
_symmetry.space_group_name_H-M   'P 1'
#
loop_
_entity.id
_entity.type
_entity.pdbx_description
1 polymer ?
#
loop_
_entity_poly.entity_id
_entity_poly.type
_entity_poly.pdbx_seq_one_letter_code
_entity_poly.pdbx_strand_id
1 'polypeptide(L)' 'MSQSWKDDRLQLPENMTSKYRLLPISWLKKMWRPDSFFKNAKKVTFQEMTIPNHYIWLYSDKTILYMV' A
#
# COMPACT_ATOMS: atom_id res chain seq x y z
N MET A 1 -4.03 -0.66 -10.69
CA MET A 1 -4.29 0.70 -10.17
C MET A 1 -3.28 1.04 -9.10
N SER A 2 -2.80 2.29 -9.08
CA SER A 2 -1.91 2.78 -8.03
C SER A 2 -2.57 3.88 -7.23
N GLN A 3 -2.29 3.90 -5.94
CA GLN A 3 -2.68 4.97 -5.02
C GLN A 3 -1.44 5.40 -4.24
N SER A 4 -1.28 6.70 -4.04
CA SER A 4 -0.25 7.24 -3.17
C SER A 4 -0.87 8.19 -2.15
N TRP A 5 -0.38 8.10 -0.92
CA TRP A 5 -0.74 9.02 0.15
C TRP A 5 0.44 9.20 1.11
N LYS A 6 0.39 10.23 1.95
CA LYS A 6 1.40 10.47 2.98
C LYS A 6 0.81 10.12 4.35
N ASP A 7 1.54 9.34 5.14
CA ASP A 7 1.14 8.98 6.50
C ASP A 7 2.29 9.24 7.47
N ASP A 8 2.21 10.34 8.22
CA ASP A 8 3.27 10.77 9.13
C ASP A 8 3.53 9.81 10.30
N ARG A 9 2.61 8.87 10.57
CA ARG A 9 2.74 7.85 11.62
C ARG A 9 3.66 6.70 11.22
N LEU A 10 3.84 6.48 9.91
CA LEU A 10 4.65 5.39 9.37
C LEU A 10 5.98 5.94 8.89
N GLN A 11 7.04 5.60 9.61
CA GLN A 11 8.39 6.09 9.34
C GLN A 11 9.38 4.93 9.27
N LEU A 12 10.32 5.02 8.34
CA LEU A 12 11.45 4.11 8.31
C LEU A 12 12.45 4.48 9.42
N PRO A 13 13.19 3.51 9.99
CA PRO A 13 14.25 3.82 10.93
C PRO A 13 15.29 4.77 10.31
N GLU A 14 15.76 5.76 11.07
CA GLU A 14 16.73 6.76 10.59
C GLU A 14 18.04 6.13 10.08
N ASN A 15 18.41 4.97 10.61
CA ASN A 15 19.64 4.25 10.24
C ASN A 15 19.52 3.44 8.93
N MET A 16 18.40 3.55 8.21
CA MET A 16 18.17 2.78 6.99
C MET A 16 18.71 3.53 5.76
N THR A 17 19.61 2.92 5.01
CA THR A 17 20.22 3.54 3.80
C THR A 17 19.29 3.52 2.59
N SER A 18 18.27 2.65 2.58
CA SER A 18 17.35 2.51 1.46
C SER A 18 16.27 3.59 1.47
N LYS A 19 15.99 4.19 0.30
CA LYS A 19 14.95 5.23 0.13
C LYS A 19 13.53 4.72 0.36
N TYR A 20 13.32 3.41 0.28
CA TYR A 20 12.02 2.77 0.45
C TYR A 20 12.15 1.36 1.03
N ARG A 21 11.03 0.82 1.51
CA ARG A 21 10.89 -0.59 1.91
C ARG A 21 9.59 -1.16 1.37
N LEU A 22 9.67 -2.38 0.85
CA LEU A 22 8.48 -3.18 0.54
C LEU A 22 7.91 -3.73 1.85
N LEU A 23 6.64 -3.46 2.12
CA LEU A 23 5.95 -3.93 3.33
C LEU A 23 5.16 -5.22 3.05
N PRO A 24 5.04 -6.12 4.05
CA PRO A 24 4.17 -7.29 3.93
C PRO A 24 2.70 -6.89 3.71
N ILE A 25 2.01 -7.55 2.79
CA ILE A 25 0.59 -7.30 2.47
C ILE A 25 -0.31 -7.42 3.71
N SER A 26 0.06 -8.30 4.66
CA SER A 26 -0.67 -8.48 5.92
C SER A 26 -0.83 -7.20 6.74
N TRP A 27 0.03 -6.20 6.53
CA TRP A 27 -0.07 -4.90 7.19
C TRP A 27 -1.26 -4.08 6.71
N LEU A 28 -1.80 -4.30 5.51
CA LEU A 28 -3.02 -3.61 5.04
C LEU A 28 -4.20 -3.81 5.98
N LYS A 29 -4.23 -4.94 6.72
CA LYS A 29 -5.27 -5.22 7.71
C LYS A 29 -5.14 -4.37 8.98
N LYS A 30 -3.99 -3.74 9.20
CA LYS A 30 -3.64 -3.00 10.43
C LYS A 30 -3.28 -1.53 10.18
N MET A 31 -3.04 -1.14 8.93
CA MET A 31 -2.77 0.25 8.56
C MET A 31 -4.05 0.92 8.02
N TRP A 32 -4.10 2.24 8.16
CA TRP A 32 -5.09 3.02 7.45
C TRP A 32 -4.79 3.05 5.95
N ARG A 33 -5.85 3.01 5.13
CA ARG A 33 -5.78 3.24 3.68
C ARG A 33 -7.06 3.95 3.22
N PRO A 34 -7.02 4.69 2.10
CA PRO A 34 -8.23 5.22 1.48
C PRO A 34 -9.21 4.11 1.08
N ASP A 35 -10.50 4.31 1.33
CA ASP A 35 -11.60 3.41 0.98
C ASP A 35 -12.11 3.65 -0.45
N SER A 36 -11.19 3.62 -1.43
CA SER A 36 -11.53 3.89 -2.83
C SER A 36 -12.40 2.78 -3.43
N PHE A 37 -13.47 3.15 -4.13
CA PHE A 37 -14.40 2.22 -4.78
C PHE A 37 -14.85 2.73 -6.16
N PHE A 38 -15.28 1.82 -7.03
CA PHE A 38 -15.84 2.14 -8.36
C PHE A 38 -17.35 2.34 -8.25
N LYS A 39 -17.82 3.58 -8.29
CA LYS A 39 -19.26 3.93 -8.17
C LYS A 39 -20.16 3.18 -9.17
N ASN A 40 -19.65 2.88 -10.36
CA ASN A 40 -20.45 2.29 -11.45
C ASN A 40 -20.19 0.80 -11.67
N ALA A 41 -19.38 0.15 -10.83
CA ALA A 41 -19.06 -1.26 -11.03
C ALA A 41 -20.23 -2.14 -10.56
N LYS A 42 -20.71 -3.00 -11.46
CA LYS A 42 -21.72 -4.03 -11.11
C LYS A 42 -21.10 -5.20 -10.33
N LYS A 43 -19.85 -5.54 -10.64
CA LYS A 43 -19.05 -6.55 -9.93
C LYS A 43 -17.57 -6.20 -10.09
N VAL A 44 -16.81 -6.33 -9.00
CA VAL A 44 -15.35 -6.16 -8.98
C VAL A 44 -14.75 -7.44 -8.41
N THR A 45 -13.72 -7.95 -9.08
CA THR A 45 -12.97 -9.12 -8.62
C THR A 45 -11.50 -8.76 -8.56
N PHE A 46 -10.87 -8.98 -7.41
CA PHE A 46 -9.43 -8.88 -7.27
C PHE A 46 -8.79 -10.23 -7.60
N GLN A 47 -7.66 -10.23 -8.31
CA GLN A 47 -6.95 -11.46 -8.62
C GLN A 47 -6.10 -11.91 -7.42
N GLU A 48 -6.32 -13.15 -7.00
CA GLU A 48 -5.68 -13.75 -5.81
C GLU A 48 -4.76 -14.94 -6.13
N MET A 49 -4.70 -15.41 -7.38
CA MET A 49 -3.89 -16.58 -7.77
C MET A 49 -2.52 -16.21 -8.38
N THR A 50 -1.40 -16.79 -7.94
CA THR A 50 -1.17 -17.66 -6.75
C THR A 50 -0.93 -16.88 -5.45
N ILE A 51 -0.66 -15.58 -5.55
CA ILE A 51 -0.50 -14.62 -4.44
C ILE A 51 -1.33 -13.38 -4.80
N PRO A 52 -2.00 -12.71 -3.84
CA PRO A 52 -2.67 -11.45 -4.11
C PRO A 52 -1.72 -10.44 -4.76
N ASN A 53 -2.13 -9.87 -5.90
CA ASN A 53 -1.34 -8.90 -6.67
C ASN A 53 -1.33 -7.52 -6.01
N HIS A 54 -0.93 -7.47 -4.74
CA HIS A 54 -0.94 -6.27 -3.92
C HIS A 54 0.47 -5.95 -3.46
N TYR A 55 0.90 -4.71 -3.64
CA TYR A 55 2.23 -4.27 -3.25
C TYR A 55 2.15 -2.94 -2.51
N ILE A 56 3.00 -2.79 -1.49
CA ILE A 56 3.03 -1.59 -0.64
C ILE A 56 4.48 -1.18 -0.47
N TRP A 57 4.81 0.02 -0.92
CA TRP A 57 6.10 0.65 -0.65
C TRP A 57 5.90 1.75 0.37
N LEU A 58 6.74 1.76 1.40
CA LEU A 58 6.91 2.88 2.32
C LEU A 58 8.21 3.58 1.99
N TYR A 59 8.14 4.88 1.68
CA TYR A 59 9.29 5.72 1.38
C TYR A 59 9.76 6.48 2.64
N SER A 60 11.03 6.92 2.62
CA SER A 60 11.63 7.65 3.73
C SER A 60 10.98 9.02 3.99
N ASP A 61 10.34 9.61 2.98
CA ASP A 61 9.57 10.84 3.08
C ASP A 61 8.14 10.63 3.64
N LYS A 62 7.87 9.41 4.13
CA LYS A 62 6.59 8.94 4.68
C LYS A 62 5.48 8.80 3.63
N THR A 63 5.85 8.79 2.36
CA THR A 63 4.94 8.46 1.26
C THR A 63 4.70 6.95 1.23
N ILE A 64 3.45 6.56 1.07
CA ILE A 64 3.03 5.18 0.83
C ILE A 64 2.56 5.06 -0.60
N LEU A 65 3.06 4.06 -1.32
CA LEU A 65 2.60 3.66 -2.63
C LEU A 65 1.95 2.29 -2.52
N TYR A 66 0.68 2.21 -2.86
CA TYR A 66 -0.11 0.99 -2.89
C TYR A 66 -0.48 0.65 -4.33
N MET A 67 -0.17 -0.58 -4.75
CA MET A 67 -0.55 -1.11 -6.06
C MET A 67 -1.45 -2.33 -5.88
N VAL A 68 -2.51 -2.37 -6.69
CA VAL A 68 -3.49 -3.46 -6.79
C VAL A 68 -3.91 -3.68 -8.24
#